data_AF-C5LQN8-F1
#
_entry.id   AF-C5LQN8-F1
#
_cell.length_a   1.000
_cell.length_b   1.000
_cell.length_c   1.000
_cell.angle_alpha   90.00
_cell.angle_beta   90.00
_cell.angle_gamma   90.00
#
_symmetry.space_group_name_H-M   'P 1'
#
loop_
_entity.id
_entity.type
_entity.pdbx_description
1 polymer ?
#
loop_
_entity_poly.entity_id
_entity_poly.type
_entity_poly.pdbx_seq_one_letter_code
_entity_poly.pdbx_strand_id
1 'polypeptide(L)'
;MTSEASKVIIFEVFNVFVPPIWMAFVISDFNRLSREVTVMFTTRQVVSALTEAVPTLLARLMTKRKHLAPLTAAAQHELPEWGLWREYLEMAIQLAQLVAFGPLFPIAFILAYMNNLVEFSLDAIKLNSSRRPYPRKEAMGSFWANVFNGMVLFGASINVFILIVHCDTLAALDASMVHRLGAGIILEKFFVVVRVFVAIAIPKPNEWQEEERAPLAESTELAEIVARASAHLEIPFPDVDQKDATLINTIDSDIDTLISRMAVLRNRKSSSSRMSSLRALQNHSTD
;
A
#
# COMPACT_ATOMS: atom_id res chain seq x y z
N MET A 1 -10.37 14.54 -8.52
CA MET A 1 -9.83 13.68 -9.59
C MET A 1 -10.82 13.69 -10.74
N THR A 2 -10.36 14.05 -11.93
CA THR A 2 -11.19 14.56 -13.04
C THR A 2 -11.93 13.45 -13.78
N SER A 3 -13.01 13.80 -14.50
CA SER A 3 -13.76 12.91 -15.38
C SER A 3 -12.90 12.13 -16.39
N GLU A 4 -11.69 12.60 -16.67
CA GLU A 4 -10.72 12.00 -17.60
C GLU A 4 -10.14 10.69 -17.05
N ALA A 5 -9.78 10.67 -15.77
CA ALA A 5 -9.22 9.51 -15.10
C ALA A 5 -10.19 8.32 -15.13
N SER A 6 -11.48 8.57 -14.86
CA SER A 6 -12.52 7.56 -14.98
C SER A 6 -12.71 7.05 -16.40
N LYS A 7 -12.63 7.94 -17.42
CA LYS A 7 -12.73 7.53 -18.83
C LYS A 7 -11.59 6.58 -19.23
N VAL A 8 -10.36 6.86 -18.80
CA VAL A 8 -9.20 5.99 -19.09
C VAL A 8 -9.35 4.64 -18.42
N ILE A 9 -9.79 4.58 -17.15
CA ILE A 9 -10.05 3.29 -16.48
C ILE A 9 -11.09 2.48 -17.26
N ILE A 10 -12.23 3.09 -17.61
CA ILE A 10 -13.30 2.39 -18.31
C ILE A 10 -12.80 1.86 -19.66
N PHE A 11 -12.04 2.68 -20.39
CA PHE A 11 -11.46 2.30 -21.67
C PHE A 11 -10.51 1.11 -21.53
N GLU A 12 -9.59 1.15 -20.57
CA GLU A 12 -8.64 0.06 -20.35
C GLU A 12 -9.34 -1.23 -19.89
N VAL A 13 -10.31 -1.13 -18.97
CA VAL A 13 -11.11 -2.29 -18.55
C VAL A 13 -11.84 -2.88 -19.74
N PHE A 14 -12.45 -2.05 -20.58
CA PHE A 14 -13.16 -2.54 -21.76
C PHE A 14 -12.21 -3.29 -22.70
N ASN A 15 -11.06 -2.68 -23.01
CA ASN A 15 -10.08 -3.26 -23.93
C ASN A 15 -9.50 -4.59 -23.42
N VAL A 16 -9.24 -4.69 -22.11
CA VAL A 16 -8.65 -5.89 -21.50
C VAL A 16 -9.67 -7.02 -21.32
N PHE A 17 -10.90 -6.71 -20.90
CA PHE A 17 -11.85 -7.73 -20.46
C PHE A 17 -12.87 -8.14 -21.51
N VAL A 18 -13.22 -7.28 -22.47
CA VAL A 18 -14.25 -7.61 -23.47
C VAL A 18 -13.85 -8.80 -24.35
N PRO A 19 -12.62 -8.91 -24.89
CA PRO A 19 -12.28 -10.07 -25.72
C PRO A 19 -12.37 -11.40 -24.96
N PRO A 20 -11.81 -11.56 -23.74
CA PRO A 20 -12.02 -12.76 -22.93
C PRO A 20 -13.48 -13.03 -22.56
N ILE A 21 -14.26 -12.00 -22.19
CA ILE A 21 -15.69 -12.16 -21.87
C ILE A 21 -16.46 -12.66 -23.10
N TRP A 22 -16.18 -12.11 -24.28
CA TRP A 22 -16.77 -12.55 -25.53
C TRP A 22 -16.44 -14.03 -25.82
N MET A 23 -15.17 -14.42 -25.65
CA MET A 23 -14.77 -15.81 -25.81
C MET A 23 -15.44 -16.74 -24.79
N ALA A 24 -15.56 -16.29 -23.54
CA ALA A 24 -16.15 -17.07 -22.47
C ALA A 24 -17.65 -17.32 -22.66
N PHE A 25 -18.43 -16.32 -23.07
CA PHE A 25 -19.89 -16.41 -23.04
C PHE A 25 -20.56 -16.52 -24.41
N VAL A 26 -19.92 -16.01 -25.48
CA VAL A 26 -20.51 -16.05 -26.82
C VAL A 26 -19.94 -17.22 -27.62
N ILE A 27 -18.62 -17.32 -27.70
CA ILE A 27 -17.96 -18.44 -28.41
C ILE A 27 -18.05 -19.73 -27.59
N SER A 28 -18.00 -19.62 -26.26
CA SER A 28 -18.10 -20.73 -25.31
C SER A 28 -17.07 -21.84 -25.52
N ASP A 29 -15.83 -21.47 -25.88
CA ASP A 29 -14.70 -22.40 -26.01
C ASP A 29 -13.70 -22.18 -24.87
N PHE A 30 -13.71 -23.07 -23.88
CA PHE A 30 -12.87 -22.97 -22.69
C PHE A 30 -11.37 -23.10 -22.99
N ASN A 31 -11.00 -23.98 -23.93
CA ASN A 31 -9.59 -24.22 -24.27
C ASN A 31 -9.00 -22.99 -24.96
N ARG A 32 -9.76 -22.39 -25.89
CA ARG A 32 -9.38 -21.13 -26.52
C ARG A 32 -9.32 -20.01 -25.48
N LEU A 33 -10.31 -19.89 -24.60
CA LEU A 33 -10.32 -18.88 -23.55
C LEU A 33 -9.06 -18.94 -22.67
N SER A 34 -8.73 -20.13 -22.13
CA SER A 34 -7.55 -20.32 -21.27
C SER A 34 -6.26 -19.92 -22.00
N ARG A 35 -6.09 -20.35 -23.25
CA ARG A 35 -4.90 -20.02 -24.05
C ARG A 35 -4.79 -18.51 -24.31
N GLU A 36 -5.86 -17.88 -24.78
CA GLU A 36 -5.82 -16.46 -25.15
C GLU A 36 -5.63 -15.57 -23.90
N VAL A 37 -6.30 -15.88 -22.79
CA VAL A 37 -6.07 -15.13 -21.54
C VAL A 37 -4.64 -15.30 -21.03
N THR A 38 -4.08 -16.50 -21.13
CA THR A 38 -2.67 -16.75 -20.78
C THR A 38 -1.74 -15.88 -21.62
N VAL A 39 -1.94 -15.86 -22.94
CA VAL A 39 -1.12 -15.05 -23.87
C VAL A 39 -1.29 -13.55 -23.57
N MET A 40 -2.52 -13.08 -23.40
CA MET A 40 -2.81 -11.67 -23.11
C MET A 40 -2.17 -11.23 -21.79
N PHE A 41 -2.31 -12.02 -20.74
CA PHE A 41 -1.74 -11.71 -19.43
C PHE A 41 -0.20 -11.70 -19.48
N THR A 42 0.41 -12.78 -19.98
CA THR A 42 1.87 -12.89 -20.05
C THR A 42 2.50 -11.82 -20.95
N THR A 43 1.88 -11.51 -22.08
CA THR A 43 2.33 -10.46 -22.99
C THR A 43 2.25 -9.11 -22.31
N ARG A 44 1.17 -8.81 -21.57
CA ARG A 44 1.06 -7.56 -20.82
C ARG A 44 2.16 -7.44 -19.77
N GLN A 45 2.43 -8.50 -19.00
CA GLN A 45 3.52 -8.48 -18.01
C GLN A 45 4.88 -8.24 -18.65
N VAL A 46 5.19 -8.92 -19.75
CA VAL A 46 6.47 -8.75 -20.46
C VAL A 46 6.59 -7.35 -21.07
N VAL A 47 5.54 -6.88 -21.75
CA VAL A 47 5.54 -5.55 -22.36
C VAL A 47 5.70 -4.48 -21.29
N SER A 48 4.96 -4.58 -20.18
CA SER A 48 5.09 -3.65 -19.06
C SER A 48 6.53 -3.61 -18.55
N ALA A 49 7.06 -4.76 -18.14
CA ALA A 49 8.43 -4.87 -17.62
C ALA A 49 9.48 -4.32 -18.61
N LEU A 50 9.30 -4.50 -19.92
CA LEU A 50 10.20 -3.92 -20.93
C LEU A 50 10.03 -2.40 -21.06
N THR A 51 8.79 -1.91 -21.13
CA THR A 51 8.50 -0.47 -21.23
C THR A 51 8.96 0.29 -20.00
N GLU A 52 8.99 -0.37 -18.86
CA GLU A 52 9.47 0.08 -17.55
C GLU A 52 11.01 0.05 -17.47
N ALA A 53 11.61 -1.11 -17.75
CA ALA A 53 13.02 -1.36 -17.54
C ALA A 53 13.92 -0.62 -18.54
N VAL A 54 13.51 -0.53 -19.81
CA VAL A 54 14.35 0.06 -20.87
C VAL A 54 14.65 1.54 -20.60
N PRO A 55 13.65 2.44 -20.40
CA PRO A 55 13.92 3.84 -20.12
C PRO A 55 14.67 4.02 -18.80
N THR A 56 14.30 3.25 -17.78
CA THR A 56 14.89 3.33 -16.44
C THR A 56 16.36 2.93 -16.42
N LEU A 57 16.72 1.86 -17.14
CA LEU A 57 18.11 1.43 -17.29
C LEU A 57 18.92 2.42 -18.14
N LEU A 58 18.35 2.93 -19.24
CA LEU A 58 18.99 3.97 -20.05
C LEU A 58 19.25 5.24 -19.23
N ALA A 59 18.26 5.70 -18.47
CA ALA A 59 18.40 6.84 -17.56
C ALA A 59 19.50 6.59 -16.52
N ARG A 60 19.56 5.40 -15.92
CA ARG A 60 20.60 5.02 -14.96
C ARG A 60 22.01 4.99 -15.58
N LEU A 61 22.13 4.56 -16.83
CA LEU A 61 23.40 4.59 -17.56
C LEU A 61 23.83 6.02 -17.88
N MET A 62 22.89 6.91 -18.21
CA MET A 62 23.16 8.32 -18.45
C MET A 62 23.51 9.09 -17.17
N THR A 63 22.87 8.79 -16.03
CA THR A 63 23.13 9.46 -14.74
C THR A 63 24.42 9.01 -14.08
N LYS A 64 24.82 7.73 -14.20
CA LYS A 64 26.17 7.28 -13.82
C LYS A 64 27.27 8.10 -14.50
N ARG A 65 27.01 8.62 -15.71
CA ARG A 65 27.92 9.52 -16.45
C ARG A 65 27.96 10.95 -15.90
N LYS A 66 26.92 11.42 -15.22
CA LYS A 66 26.75 12.80 -14.74
C LYS A 66 27.01 13.01 -13.24
N HIS A 67 27.22 11.93 -12.47
CA HIS A 67 27.36 11.96 -11.00
C HIS A 67 28.61 12.70 -10.44
N LEU A 68 29.38 13.40 -11.27
CA LEU A 68 30.49 14.25 -10.84
C LEU A 68 30.11 15.74 -10.65
N ALA A 69 28.88 16.15 -11.00
CA ALA A 69 28.44 17.55 -10.85
C ALA A 69 27.39 17.70 -9.72
N PRO A 70 27.45 18.78 -8.90
CA PRO A 70 26.44 19.05 -7.89
C PRO A 70 25.06 19.26 -8.55
N LEU A 71 24.03 18.62 -8.00
CA LEU A 71 22.64 18.79 -8.43
C LEU A 71 22.17 20.21 -8.07
N THR A 72 22.26 21.12 -9.01
CA THR A 72 21.71 22.47 -8.88
C THR A 72 20.18 22.43 -8.97
N ALA A 73 19.51 23.44 -8.40
CA ALA A 73 18.05 23.56 -8.50
C ALA A 73 17.57 23.61 -9.97
N ALA A 74 18.38 24.16 -10.88
CA ALA A 74 18.12 24.17 -12.32
C ALA A 74 18.12 22.76 -12.91
N ALA A 75 19.12 21.93 -12.59
CA ALA A 75 19.20 20.54 -13.06
C ALA A 75 18.02 19.69 -12.54
N GLN A 76 17.53 19.97 -11.34
CA GLN A 76 16.37 19.29 -10.77
C GLN A 76 15.06 19.65 -11.47
N HIS A 77 14.93 20.88 -11.98
CA HIS A 77 13.75 21.33 -12.71
C HIS A 77 13.63 20.66 -14.09
N GLU A 78 14.76 20.28 -14.70
CA GLU A 78 14.80 19.60 -16.01
C GLU A 78 14.40 18.11 -15.94
N LEU A 79 14.32 17.51 -14.75
CA LEU A 79 13.91 16.13 -14.58
C LEU A 79 12.40 15.94 -14.78
N PRO A 80 11.97 14.77 -15.28
CA PRO A 80 10.54 14.47 -15.48
C PRO A 80 9.79 14.47 -14.15
N GLU A 81 8.51 14.85 -14.19
CA GLU A 81 7.62 14.77 -13.03
C GLU A 81 7.17 13.33 -12.76
N TRP A 82 7.18 12.95 -11.49
CA TRP A 82 6.68 11.65 -11.04
C TRP A 82 5.16 11.67 -10.75
N GLY A 83 4.44 10.62 -11.16
CA GLY A 83 3.00 10.49 -10.94
C GLY A 83 2.54 9.06 -10.67
N LEU A 84 1.75 8.86 -9.62
CA LEU A 84 1.28 7.55 -9.16
C LEU A 84 0.05 7.01 -9.92
N TRP A 85 -0.59 7.84 -10.75
CA TRP A 85 -1.86 7.49 -11.40
C TRP A 85 -1.75 6.25 -12.30
N ARG A 86 -0.72 6.19 -13.14
CA ARG A 86 -0.51 5.07 -14.06
C ARG A 86 -0.09 3.80 -13.31
N GLU A 87 0.76 3.95 -12.30
CA GLU A 87 1.22 2.83 -11.47
C GLU A 87 0.05 2.15 -10.75
N TYR A 88 -0.88 2.92 -10.18
CA TYR A 88 -2.09 2.34 -9.58
C TYR A 88 -3.04 1.73 -10.61
N LEU A 89 -3.17 2.32 -11.80
CA LEU A 89 -4.03 1.79 -12.86
C LEU A 89 -3.56 0.40 -13.31
N GLU A 90 -2.26 0.27 -13.50
CA GLU A 90 -1.64 -0.98 -13.91
C GLU A 90 -1.88 -2.09 -12.88
N MET A 91 -1.62 -1.80 -11.60
CA MET A 91 -1.87 -2.73 -10.51
C MET A 91 -3.36 -3.11 -10.39
N ALA A 92 -4.27 -2.15 -10.61
CA ALA A 92 -5.71 -2.41 -10.57
C ALA A 92 -6.15 -3.37 -11.68
N ILE A 93 -5.63 -3.20 -12.90
CA ILE A 93 -5.93 -4.08 -14.04
C ILE A 93 -5.34 -5.48 -13.82
N GLN A 94 -4.08 -5.56 -13.39
CA GLN A 94 -3.42 -6.84 -13.11
C GLN A 94 -4.18 -7.63 -12.03
N LEU A 95 -4.60 -6.96 -10.95
CA LEU A 95 -5.44 -7.58 -9.91
C LEU A 95 -6.76 -8.10 -10.49
N ALA A 96 -7.46 -7.27 -11.27
CA ALA A 96 -8.73 -7.65 -11.87
C ALA A 96 -8.59 -8.90 -12.77
N GLN A 97 -7.50 -8.98 -13.55
CA GLN A 97 -7.23 -10.13 -14.43
C GLN A 97 -6.94 -11.40 -13.62
N LEU A 98 -6.18 -11.30 -12.52
CA LEU A 98 -5.89 -12.42 -11.62
C LEU A 98 -7.15 -12.93 -10.93
N VAL A 99 -8.01 -12.03 -10.44
CA VAL A 99 -9.26 -12.42 -9.77
C VAL A 99 -10.24 -13.04 -10.77
N ALA A 100 -10.36 -12.50 -11.98
CA ALA A 100 -11.27 -13.01 -12.99
C ALA A 100 -10.82 -14.36 -13.57
N PHE A 101 -9.55 -14.45 -13.97
CA PHE A 101 -9.05 -15.54 -14.82
C PHE A 101 -7.91 -16.35 -14.22
N GLY A 102 -7.39 -15.99 -13.05
CA GLY A 102 -6.31 -16.74 -12.38
C GLY A 102 -6.59 -18.25 -12.28
N PRO A 103 -7.83 -18.71 -12.00
CA PRO A 103 -8.13 -20.13 -11.99
C PRO A 103 -7.97 -20.85 -13.34
N LEU A 104 -8.05 -20.14 -14.47
CA LEU A 104 -7.87 -20.72 -15.81
C LEU A 104 -6.39 -20.96 -16.15
N PHE A 105 -5.48 -20.28 -15.44
CA PHE A 105 -4.03 -20.40 -15.60
C PHE A 105 -3.35 -20.10 -14.25
N PRO A 106 -3.24 -21.09 -13.34
CA PRO A 106 -2.75 -20.87 -11.97
C PRO A 106 -1.33 -20.29 -11.87
N ILE A 107 -0.48 -20.52 -12.88
CA ILE A 107 0.88 -19.95 -12.94
C ILE A 107 0.83 -18.41 -13.03
N ALA A 108 -0.30 -17.81 -13.42
CA ALA A 108 -0.51 -16.36 -13.44
C ALA A 108 -0.15 -15.68 -12.10
N PHE A 109 -0.50 -16.30 -10.97
CA PHE A 109 -0.22 -15.72 -9.65
C PHE A 109 1.28 -15.62 -9.37
N ILE A 110 2.05 -16.63 -9.77
CA ILE A 110 3.51 -16.62 -9.62
C ILE A 110 4.12 -15.57 -10.57
N LEU A 111 3.65 -15.50 -11.82
CA LEU A 111 4.14 -14.51 -12.77
C LEU A 111 3.84 -13.07 -12.32
N ALA A 112 2.65 -12.83 -11.79
CA ALA A 112 2.27 -11.54 -11.24
C ALA A 112 3.15 -11.16 -10.04
N TYR A 113 3.38 -12.10 -9.14
CA TYR A 113 4.26 -11.87 -7.99
C TYR A 113 5.69 -11.53 -8.42
N MET A 114 6.26 -12.30 -9.35
CA MET A 114 7.59 -12.02 -9.90
C MET A 114 7.64 -10.68 -10.63
N ASN A 115 6.59 -10.34 -11.38
CA ASN A 115 6.47 -9.02 -11.99
C ASN A 115 6.53 -7.92 -10.94
N ASN A 116 5.72 -8.03 -9.87
CA ASN A 116 5.64 -7.01 -8.84
C ASN A 116 6.95 -6.83 -8.06
N LEU A 117 7.77 -7.89 -7.91
CA LEU A 117 9.12 -7.78 -7.33
C LEU A 117 10.08 -6.97 -8.22
N VAL A 118 10.02 -7.22 -9.53
CA VAL A 118 10.81 -6.48 -10.52
C VAL A 118 10.33 -5.04 -10.60
N GLU A 119 9.01 -4.84 -10.70
CA GLU A 119 8.35 -3.53 -10.76
C GLU A 119 8.73 -2.65 -9.58
N PHE A 120 8.63 -3.19 -8.35
CA PHE A 120 9.00 -2.46 -7.14
C PHE A 120 10.44 -1.92 -7.19
N SER A 121 11.36 -2.70 -7.75
CA SER A 121 12.75 -2.31 -7.91
C SER A 121 12.92 -1.25 -9.00
N LEU A 122 12.16 -1.34 -10.08
CA LEU A 122 12.19 -0.38 -11.19
C LEU A 122 11.55 0.96 -10.81
N ASP A 123 10.41 0.94 -10.10
CA ASP A 123 9.75 2.11 -9.53
C ASP A 123 10.67 2.87 -8.57
N ALA A 124 11.44 2.16 -7.74
CA ALA A 124 12.43 2.80 -6.86
C ALA A 124 13.50 3.55 -7.66
N ILE A 125 13.94 3.01 -8.80
CA ILE A 125 14.93 3.67 -9.67
C ILE A 125 14.29 4.84 -10.42
N LYS A 126 13.06 4.67 -10.93
CA LYS A 126 12.31 5.75 -11.59
C LYS A 126 12.08 6.93 -10.65
N LEU A 127 11.70 6.66 -9.40
CA LEU A 127 11.52 7.70 -8.38
C LEU A 127 12.81 8.48 -8.12
N ASN A 128 13.96 7.78 -8.06
CA ASN A 128 15.28 8.39 -7.92
C ASN A 128 15.76 9.14 -9.17
N SER A 129 15.19 8.82 -10.34
CA SER A 129 15.52 9.46 -11.62
C SER A 129 14.56 10.59 -12.00
N SER A 130 13.52 10.80 -11.18
CA SER A 130 12.50 11.83 -11.39
C SER A 130 12.75 13.05 -10.51
N ARG A 131 12.12 14.17 -10.87
CA ARG A 131 12.12 15.35 -10.00
C ARG A 131 11.50 14.98 -8.67
N ARG A 132 12.20 15.30 -7.57
CA ARG A 132 11.74 15.06 -6.19
C ARG A 132 10.29 15.56 -6.04
N PRO A 133 9.33 14.66 -5.80
CA PRO A 133 7.94 15.06 -5.64
C PRO A 133 7.75 15.79 -4.32
N TYR A 134 6.83 16.76 -4.30
CA TYR A 134 6.40 17.36 -3.04
C TYR A 134 5.66 16.30 -2.20
N PRO A 135 6.01 16.15 -0.92
CA PRO A 135 5.29 15.23 -0.05
C PRO A 135 3.85 15.72 0.08
N ARG A 136 2.89 14.85 -0.24
CA ARG A 136 1.46 15.12 -0.08
C ARG A 136 0.90 14.17 0.98
N LYS A 137 0.08 14.69 1.89
CA LYS A 137 -0.65 13.90 2.90
C LYS A 137 -1.83 13.20 2.24
N GLU A 138 -1.52 12.28 1.34
CA GLU A 138 -2.50 11.50 0.60
C GLU A 138 -2.15 10.03 0.84
N ALA A 139 -2.90 9.35 1.70
CA ALA A 139 -2.92 7.89 1.72
C ALA A 139 -3.39 7.39 0.33
N MET A 140 -3.30 6.07 0.06
CA MET A 140 -3.98 5.44 -1.07
C MET A 140 -5.41 6.00 -1.13
N GLY A 141 -5.65 6.93 -2.05
CA GLY A 141 -6.80 7.82 -1.95
C GLY A 141 -8.07 7.00 -1.93
N SER A 142 -9.12 7.48 -1.25
CA SER A 142 -10.44 6.81 -1.21
C SER A 142 -10.91 6.40 -2.61
N PHE A 143 -10.56 7.20 -3.63
CA PHE A 143 -10.77 6.85 -5.04
C PHE A 143 -10.17 5.48 -5.43
N TRP A 144 -8.87 5.28 -5.24
CA TRP A 144 -8.21 4.04 -5.66
C TRP A 144 -8.69 2.86 -4.85
N ALA A 145 -8.90 3.03 -3.54
CA ALA A 145 -9.50 1.99 -2.72
C ALA A 145 -10.86 1.52 -3.28
N ASN A 146 -11.70 2.44 -3.73
CA ASN A 146 -12.96 2.11 -4.39
C ASN A 146 -12.76 1.41 -5.74
N VAL A 147 -11.78 1.85 -6.54
CA VAL A 147 -11.43 1.19 -7.82
C VAL A 147 -10.98 -0.24 -7.59
N PHE A 148 -10.00 -0.48 -6.72
CA PHE A 148 -9.51 -1.83 -6.40
C PHE A 148 -10.64 -2.71 -5.86
N ASN A 149 -11.50 -2.18 -4.98
CA ASN A 149 -12.65 -2.91 -4.50
C ASN A 149 -13.61 -3.31 -5.63
N GLY A 150 -13.93 -2.37 -6.52
CA GLY A 150 -14.76 -2.60 -7.70
C GLY A 150 -14.16 -3.64 -8.64
N MET A 151 -12.85 -3.58 -8.90
CA MET A 151 -12.11 -4.54 -9.72
C MET A 151 -12.18 -5.97 -9.15
N VAL A 152 -12.04 -6.12 -7.84
CA VAL A 152 -12.17 -7.44 -7.18
C VAL A 152 -13.60 -7.98 -7.32
N LEU A 153 -14.62 -7.15 -7.09
CA LEU A 153 -16.02 -7.58 -7.25
C LEU A 153 -16.34 -7.94 -8.70
N PHE A 154 -15.88 -7.12 -9.65
CA PHE A 154 -16.04 -7.35 -11.08
C PHE A 154 -15.37 -8.64 -11.52
N GLY A 155 -14.10 -8.85 -11.15
CA GLY A 155 -13.37 -10.07 -11.48
C GLY A 155 -14.00 -11.31 -10.85
N ALA A 156 -14.40 -11.25 -9.57
CA ALA A 156 -15.05 -12.37 -8.90
C ALA A 156 -16.38 -12.74 -9.57
N SER A 157 -17.15 -11.74 -10.04
CA SER A 157 -18.39 -11.96 -10.78
C SER A 157 -18.11 -12.73 -12.07
N ILE A 158 -17.14 -12.29 -12.88
CA ILE A 158 -16.72 -13.00 -14.10
C ILE A 158 -16.34 -14.44 -13.78
N ASN A 159 -15.57 -14.65 -12.71
CA ASN A 159 -15.12 -15.98 -12.31
C ASN A 159 -16.30 -16.93 -11.99
N VAL A 160 -17.27 -16.46 -11.22
CA VAL A 160 -18.50 -17.22 -10.91
C VAL A 160 -19.25 -17.58 -12.18
N PHE A 161 -19.45 -16.63 -13.10
CA PHE A 161 -20.19 -16.90 -14.33
C PHE A 161 -19.44 -17.83 -15.29
N ILE A 162 -18.11 -17.74 -15.37
CA ILE A 162 -17.29 -18.71 -16.12
C ILE A 162 -17.48 -20.11 -15.54
N LEU A 163 -17.44 -20.26 -14.21
CA LEU A 163 -17.67 -21.53 -13.54
C LEU A 163 -19.06 -22.09 -13.86
N ILE A 164 -20.10 -21.26 -13.84
CA ILE A 164 -21.47 -21.71 -14.15
C ILE A 164 -21.60 -22.20 -15.60
N VAL A 165 -20.94 -21.56 -16.56
CA VAL A 165 -21.05 -21.90 -17.99
C VAL A 165 -20.18 -23.10 -18.35
N HIS A 166 -18.93 -23.13 -17.88
CA HIS A 166 -17.90 -24.07 -18.34
C HIS A 166 -17.64 -25.25 -17.41
N CYS A 167 -18.27 -25.32 -16.23
CA CYS A 167 -18.05 -26.45 -15.34
C CYS A 167 -18.91 -27.66 -15.70
N ASP A 168 -18.27 -28.73 -16.17
CA ASP A 168 -18.92 -29.99 -16.56
C ASP A 168 -19.69 -30.65 -15.41
N THR A 169 -19.19 -30.51 -14.18
CA THR A 169 -19.88 -31.09 -12.99
C THR A 169 -21.22 -30.42 -12.71
N LEU A 170 -21.34 -29.11 -12.97
CA LEU A 170 -22.59 -28.37 -12.90
C LEU A 170 -23.52 -28.67 -14.07
N ALA A 171 -22.95 -28.96 -15.25
CA ALA A 171 -23.72 -29.41 -16.41
C ALA A 171 -24.33 -30.81 -16.19
N ALA A 172 -23.66 -31.68 -15.42
CA ALA A 172 -24.14 -33.02 -15.09
C ALA A 172 -25.38 -33.05 -14.18
N LEU A 173 -25.79 -31.92 -13.60
CA LEU A 173 -26.98 -31.82 -12.75
C LEU A 173 -28.31 -31.79 -13.55
N ASP A 174 -28.24 -31.89 -14.89
CA ASP A 174 -29.38 -31.81 -15.84
C ASP A 174 -30.33 -30.62 -15.60
N ALA A 175 -29.79 -29.57 -14.99
CA ALA A 175 -30.53 -28.37 -14.66
C ALA A 175 -30.62 -27.46 -15.90
N SER A 176 -31.82 -26.96 -16.19
CA SER A 176 -32.00 -25.91 -17.21
C SER A 176 -31.04 -24.74 -16.98
N MET A 177 -30.57 -24.12 -18.07
CA MET A 177 -29.67 -22.97 -18.05
C MET A 177 -30.15 -21.86 -17.11
N VAL A 178 -31.47 -21.66 -17.00
CA VAL A 178 -32.07 -20.66 -16.09
C VAL A 178 -31.75 -20.98 -14.63
N HIS A 179 -31.84 -22.25 -14.23
CA HIS A 179 -31.50 -22.67 -12.87
C HIS A 179 -30.00 -22.55 -12.60
N ARG A 180 -29.15 -22.87 -13.59
CA ARG A 180 -27.69 -22.69 -13.50
C ARG A 180 -27.31 -21.22 -13.30
N LEU A 181 -27.91 -20.32 -14.08
CA LEU A 181 -27.71 -18.88 -13.93
C LEU A 181 -28.25 -18.36 -12.59
N GLY A 182 -29.41 -18.84 -12.16
CA GLY A 182 -29.96 -18.54 -10.84
C GLY A 182 -29.02 -18.97 -9.71
N ALA A 183 -28.46 -20.18 -9.79
CA ALA A 183 -27.45 -20.67 -8.85
C ALA A 183 -26.17 -19.81 -8.87
N GLY A 184 -25.74 -19.36 -10.05
CA GLY A 184 -24.63 -18.41 -10.22
C GLY A 184 -24.85 -17.09 -9.47
N ILE A 185 -26.03 -16.49 -9.64
CA ILE A 185 -26.38 -15.24 -8.94
C ILE A 185 -26.39 -15.46 -7.42
N ILE A 186 -26.99 -16.56 -6.95
CA ILE A 186 -27.01 -16.90 -5.53
C ILE A 186 -25.59 -17.06 -4.98
N LEU A 187 -24.73 -17.78 -5.71
CA LEU A 187 -23.33 -18.00 -5.34
C LEU A 187 -22.53 -16.69 -5.31
N GLU A 188 -22.72 -15.81 -6.29
CA GLU A 188 -22.13 -14.48 -6.32
C GLU A 188 -22.53 -13.67 -5.07
N LYS A 189 -23.83 -13.63 -4.73
CA LYS A 189 -24.31 -12.92 -3.53
C LYS A 189 -23.80 -13.54 -2.24
N PHE A 190 -23.70 -14.87 -2.18
CA PHE A 190 -23.07 -15.56 -1.06
C PHE A 190 -21.62 -15.08 -0.85
N PHE A 191 -20.80 -15.04 -1.91
CA PHE A 191 -19.42 -14.54 -1.80
C PHE A 191 -19.34 -13.07 -1.39
N VAL A 192 -20.25 -12.22 -1.87
CA VAL A 192 -20.33 -10.81 -1.45
C VAL A 192 -20.65 -10.71 0.05
N VAL A 193 -21.61 -11.51 0.56
CA VAL A 193 -21.95 -11.54 1.98
C VAL A 193 -20.77 -12.03 2.83
N VAL A 194 -20.10 -13.11 2.41
CA VAL A 194 -18.90 -13.61 3.10
C VAL A 194 -17.82 -12.54 3.15
N ARG A 195 -17.59 -11.83 2.05
CA ARG A 195 -16.62 -10.73 2.00
C ARG A 195 -16.97 -9.61 2.98
N VAL A 196 -18.24 -9.19 3.03
CA VAL A 196 -18.70 -8.16 3.96
C VAL A 196 -18.54 -8.63 5.40
N PHE A 197 -18.87 -9.89 5.70
CA PHE A 197 -18.67 -10.48 7.01
C PHE A 197 -17.19 -10.46 7.42
N VAL A 198 -16.29 -10.89 6.55
CA VAL A 198 -14.83 -10.83 6.78
C VAL A 198 -14.38 -9.38 6.99
N ALA A 199 -14.87 -8.43 6.20
CA ALA A 199 -14.52 -7.02 6.35
C ALA A 199 -15.01 -6.38 7.66
N ILE A 200 -16.09 -6.90 8.24
CA ILE A 200 -16.58 -6.50 9.57
C ILE A 200 -15.77 -7.20 10.67
N ALA A 201 -15.38 -8.45 10.46
CA ALA A 201 -14.63 -9.24 11.43
C ALA A 201 -13.17 -8.78 11.60
N ILE A 202 -12.55 -8.22 10.55
CA ILE A 202 -11.20 -7.67 10.60
C ILE A 202 -11.25 -6.27 11.23
N PRO A 203 -10.62 -6.04 12.40
CA PRO A 203 -10.55 -4.73 13.01
C PRO A 203 -9.86 -3.74 12.08
N LYS A 204 -10.37 -2.51 12.00
CA LYS A 204 -9.74 -1.49 11.17
C LYS A 204 -8.41 -1.07 11.81
N PRO A 205 -7.38 -0.73 11.01
CA PRO A 205 -6.03 -0.43 11.52
C PRO A 205 -5.95 0.76 12.48
N ASN A 206 -7.00 1.60 12.53
CA ASN A 206 -6.97 2.84 13.28
C ASN A 206 -6.96 2.65 14.80
N GLU A 207 -7.47 1.54 15.32
CA GLU A 207 -7.49 1.30 16.78
C GLU A 207 -6.08 1.10 17.36
N TRP A 208 -5.20 0.39 16.65
CA TRP A 208 -3.81 0.13 17.07
C TRP A 208 -2.89 1.32 16.78
N GLN A 209 -3.14 2.02 15.69
CA GLN A 209 -2.34 3.19 15.30
C GLN A 209 -2.67 4.45 16.08
N GLU A 210 -3.89 4.58 16.61
CA GLU A 210 -4.27 5.69 17.51
C GLU A 210 -3.58 5.53 18.87
N GLU A 211 -3.46 4.30 19.37
CA GLU A 211 -2.73 3.98 20.60
C GLU A 211 -1.21 4.27 20.46
N GLU A 212 -0.62 3.96 19.30
CA GLU A 212 0.79 4.27 19.01
C GLU A 212 1.03 5.75 18.65
N ARG A 213 0.04 6.44 18.06
CA ARG A 213 0.13 7.88 17.74
C ARG A 213 -0.12 8.79 18.93
N ALA A 214 -0.86 8.36 19.95
CA ALA A 214 -1.17 9.21 21.11
C ALA A 214 0.08 9.71 21.86
N PRO A 215 1.09 8.86 22.17
CA PRO A 215 2.34 9.32 22.80
C PRO A 215 3.18 10.22 21.88
N LEU A 216 3.17 9.94 20.57
CA LEU A 216 3.92 10.71 19.58
C LEU A 216 3.32 12.10 19.38
N ALA A 217 1.99 12.21 19.36
CA ALA A 217 1.27 13.48 19.29
C ALA A 217 1.58 14.37 20.50
N GLU A 218 1.53 13.80 21.71
CA GLU A 218 1.90 14.50 22.95
C GLU A 218 3.35 14.99 22.92
N SER A 219 4.30 14.16 22.47
CA SER A 219 5.71 14.55 22.36
C SER A 219 5.96 15.67 21.32
N THR A 220 5.18 15.69 20.24
CA THR A 220 5.30 16.70 19.17
C THR A 220 4.69 18.02 19.62
N GLU A 221 3.57 17.96 20.34
CA GLU A 221 2.91 19.13 20.94
C GLU A 221 3.80 19.79 22.00
N LEU A 222 4.45 18.98 22.86
CA LEU A 222 5.47 19.47 23.79
C LEU A 222 6.67 20.11 23.07
N ALA A 223 7.16 19.50 21.99
CA ALA A 223 8.25 20.07 21.20
C ALA A 223 7.87 21.39 20.53
N GLU A 224 6.63 21.53 20.02
CA GLU A 224 6.11 22.79 19.50
C GLU A 224 5.93 23.85 20.59
N ILE A 225 5.42 23.48 21.76
CA ILE A 225 5.29 24.40 22.90
C ILE A 225 6.66 24.90 23.35
N VAL A 226 7.66 24.01 23.45
CA VAL A 226 9.05 24.37 23.77
C VAL A 226 9.63 25.28 22.68
N ALA A 227 9.41 24.95 21.40
CA ALA A 227 9.89 25.78 20.29
C ALA A 227 9.24 27.18 20.25
N ARG A 228 7.93 27.28 20.53
CA ARG A 228 7.21 28.56 20.64
C ARG A 228 7.63 29.34 21.88
N ALA A 229 7.81 28.68 23.01
CA ALA A 229 8.32 29.29 24.23
C ALA A 229 9.74 29.83 24.02
N SER A 230 10.61 29.08 23.33
CA SER A 230 11.96 29.54 22.94
C SER A 230 11.96 30.65 21.89
N ALA A 231 10.87 30.83 21.14
CA ALA A 231 10.73 31.93 20.19
C ALA A 231 10.12 33.19 20.82
N HIS A 232 9.38 33.07 21.93
CA HIS A 232 8.80 34.20 22.68
C HIS A 232 9.68 34.72 23.79
N LEU A 233 10.49 33.84 24.41
CA LEU A 233 11.68 34.29 25.09
C LEU A 233 12.71 34.60 24.02
N GLU A 234 12.91 35.88 23.68
CA GLU A 234 14.16 36.34 23.06
C GLU A 234 15.33 36.09 24.03
N ILE A 235 15.63 34.82 24.34
CA ILE A 235 16.96 34.47 24.79
C ILE A 235 17.77 34.57 23.51
N PRO A 236 18.62 35.60 23.37
CA PRO A 236 19.53 35.61 22.25
C PRO A 236 20.29 34.29 22.32
N PHE A 237 20.34 33.54 21.21
CA PHE A 237 21.43 32.59 21.06
C PHE A 237 22.69 33.40 21.33
N PRO A 238 23.44 33.11 22.42
CA PRO A 238 24.61 33.89 22.72
C PRO A 238 25.50 33.81 21.49
N ASP A 239 25.88 34.98 20.98
CA ASP A 239 26.90 35.06 19.94
C ASP A 239 28.09 34.28 20.47
N VAL A 240 28.55 33.29 19.70
CA VAL A 240 29.46 32.24 20.16
C VAL A 240 30.86 32.84 20.34
N ASP A 241 31.02 33.65 21.37
CA ASP A 241 32.27 34.27 21.77
C ASP A 241 32.58 33.92 23.23
N GLN A 242 33.26 32.80 23.34
CA GLN A 242 34.32 32.47 24.31
C GLN A 242 34.02 32.45 25.82
N LYS A 243 32.82 32.81 26.29
CA LYS A 243 32.41 32.64 27.71
C LYS A 243 31.59 31.37 28.01
N ASP A 244 31.22 30.60 26.99
CA ASP A 244 30.22 29.54 27.09
C ASP A 244 30.70 28.19 27.63
N ALA A 245 32.00 27.96 27.83
CA ALA A 245 32.47 26.67 28.36
C ALA A 245 31.93 26.39 29.78
N THR A 246 31.67 27.42 30.58
CA THR A 246 31.12 27.24 31.94
C THR A 246 29.59 27.09 31.92
N LEU A 247 28.89 27.77 31.01
CA LEU A 247 27.44 27.67 30.88
C LEU A 247 27.01 26.33 30.26
N ILE A 248 27.72 25.86 29.23
CA ILE A 248 27.50 24.54 28.60
C ILE A 248 27.76 23.43 29.63
N ASN A 249 28.84 23.51 30.42
CA ASN A 249 29.11 22.52 31.46
C ASN A 249 28.07 22.54 32.60
N THR A 250 27.46 23.69 32.88
CA THR A 250 26.39 23.79 33.89
C THR A 250 25.08 23.20 33.36
N ILE A 251 24.77 23.43 32.08
CA ILE A 251 23.59 22.86 31.40
C ILE A 251 23.73 21.34 31.23
N ASP A 252 24.90 20.83 30.84
CA ASP A 252 25.15 19.38 30.74
C ASP A 252 25.05 18.71 32.13
N SER A 253 25.58 19.36 33.17
CA SER A 253 25.42 18.92 34.57
C SER A 253 23.94 18.83 34.99
N ASP A 254 23.14 19.84 34.63
CA ASP A 254 21.72 19.87 34.97
C ASP A 254 20.92 18.82 34.17
N ILE A 255 21.26 18.59 32.89
CA ILE A 255 20.68 17.53 32.06
C ILE A 255 21.02 16.14 32.63
N ASP A 256 22.27 15.89 33.00
CA ASP A 256 22.69 14.62 33.63
C ASP A 256 22.01 14.40 34.98
N THR A 257 21.83 15.47 35.76
CA THR A 257 21.09 15.43 37.03
C THR A 257 19.62 15.11 36.79
N LEU A 258 19.01 15.66 35.74
CA LEU A 258 17.61 15.45 35.38
C LEU A 258 17.38 14.04 34.80
N ILE A 259 18.29 13.55 33.95
CA ILE A 259 18.31 12.15 33.46
C ILE A 259 18.46 11.18 34.63
N SER A 260 19.35 11.47 35.59
CA SER A 260 19.53 10.65 36.78
C SER A 260 18.28 10.62 37.66
N ARG A 261 17.61 11.78 37.85
CA ARG A 261 16.32 11.86 38.58
C ARG A 261 15.21 11.10 37.84
N MET A 262 15.13 11.19 36.52
CA MET A 262 14.17 10.43 35.73
C MET A 262 14.43 8.93 35.76
N ALA A 263 15.70 8.49 35.76
CA ALA A 263 16.08 7.09 35.92
C ALA A 263 15.70 6.55 37.32
N VAL A 264 15.87 7.36 38.38
CA VAL A 264 15.42 7.02 39.73
C VAL A 264 13.90 6.93 39.81
N LEU A 265 13.15 7.84 39.18
CA LEU A 265 11.68 7.79 39.13
C LEU A 265 11.17 6.59 38.33
N ARG A 266 11.86 6.22 37.24
CA ARG A 266 11.58 5.02 36.44
C ARG A 266 11.80 3.74 37.26
N ASN A 267 12.90 3.66 38.01
CA ASN A 267 13.15 2.53 38.91
C ASN A 267 12.16 2.48 40.09
N ARG A 268 11.75 3.62 40.66
CA ARG A 268 10.70 3.66 41.70
C ARG A 268 9.33 3.18 41.17
N LYS A 269 8.94 3.54 39.95
CA LYS A 269 7.72 3.01 39.32
C LYS A 269 7.81 1.50 39.08
N SER A 270 8.96 0.99 38.62
CA SER A 270 9.21 -0.45 38.45
C SER A 270 9.17 -1.23 39.78
N SER A 271 9.79 -0.70 40.83
CA SER A 271 9.75 -1.29 42.19
C SER A 271 8.38 -1.20 42.84
N SER A 272 7.63 -0.11 42.63
CA SER A 272 6.24 0.02 43.08
C SER A 272 5.34 -1.01 42.40
N SER A 273 5.48 -1.17 41.07
CA SER A 273 4.72 -2.15 40.29
C SER A 273 5.04 -3.60 40.70
N ARG A 274 6.32 -3.89 41.01
CA ARG A 274 6.78 -5.18 41.59
C ARG A 274 6.27 -5.42 43.02
N MET A 275 6.21 -4.40 43.87
CA MET A 275 5.64 -4.54 45.23
C MET A 275 4.13 -4.73 45.23
N SER A 276 3.40 -4.06 44.33
CA SER A 276 1.95 -4.28 44.18
C SER A 276 1.62 -5.66 43.62
N SER A 277 2.44 -6.20 42.70
CA SER A 277 2.28 -7.57 42.20
C SER A 277 2.67 -8.63 43.24
N LEU A 278 3.69 -8.39 44.08
CA LEU A 278 4.02 -9.28 45.20
C LEU A 278 2.96 -9.27 46.31
N ARG A 279 2.34 -8.12 46.65
CA ARG A 279 1.19 -8.08 47.58
C ARG A 279 -0.04 -8.80 47.01
N ALA A 280 -0.29 -8.68 45.71
CA ALA A 280 -1.38 -9.40 45.06
C ALA A 280 -1.18 -10.93 45.12
N LEU A 281 0.06 -11.41 45.05
CA LEU A 281 0.39 -12.84 45.22
C LEU A 281 0.31 -13.31 46.68
N GLN A 282 0.64 -12.46 47.65
CA GLN A 282 0.61 -12.81 49.07
C GLN A 282 -0.82 -12.86 49.65
N ASN A 283 -1.74 -12.04 49.12
CA ASN A 283 -3.17 -12.11 49.46
C ASN A 283 -3.87 -13.35 48.86
N HIS A 284 -3.29 -14.00 47.85
CA HIS A 284 -3.84 -15.22 47.25
C HIS A 284 -3.38 -16.52 47.93
N SER A 285 -2.47 -16.46 48.92
CA SER A 285 -1.99 -17.65 49.66
C SER A 285 -2.53 -17.73 51.11
N THR A 286 -3.48 -16.86 51.48
CA THR A 286 -4.08 -16.81 52.83
C THR A 286 -5.59 -17.06 52.84
N ASP A 287 -6.15 -17.48 51.71
CA ASP A 287 -7.47 -18.12 51.57
C ASP A 287 -7.28 -19.57 51.07
#